data_AF-A0A809S945-F1
#
_entry.id   AF-A0A809S945-F1
#
_cell.length_a   1.000
_cell.length_b   1.000
_cell.length_c   1.000
_cell.angle_alpha   90.00
_cell.angle_beta   90.00
_cell.angle_gamma   90.00
#
_symmetry.space_group_name_H-M   'P 1'
#
loop_
_entity.id
_entity.type
_entity.pdbx_description
1 polymer ?
#
loop_
_entity_poly.entity_id
_entity_poly.type
_entity_poly.pdbx_seq_one_letter_code
_entity_poly.pdbx_strand_id
1 'polypeptide(L)'
;MVVINRNRKTALAVRRTGCAVLMIVMRSGKLTTSYVKHQEFETEWREMKKSMEQALITFSRHAKKNGATQSALNALKKLTKEQESASLRLF
;
A
#
# COMPACT_ATOMS: atom_id res chain seq x y z
N MET A 1 2.15 -2.19 5.83
CA MET A 1 3.53 -2.57 5.41
C MET A 1 3.73 -2.31 3.93
N VAL A 2 4.99 -2.14 3.48
CA VAL A 2 5.35 -2.03 2.05
C VAL A 2 5.78 -3.41 1.58
N VAL A 3 5.23 -3.90 0.48
CA VAL A 3 5.52 -5.24 -0.02
C VAL A 3 5.92 -5.24 -1.49
N ILE A 4 6.70 -6.24 -1.86
CA ILE A 4 7.10 -6.53 -3.24
C ILE A 4 6.82 -7.99 -3.56
N ASN A 5 6.42 -8.30 -4.78
CA ASN A 5 6.29 -9.68 -5.25
C ASN A 5 7.42 -10.10 -6.20
N ARG A 6 7.42 -11.38 -6.57
CA ARG A 6 8.40 -11.97 -7.50
C ARG A 6 8.48 -11.28 -8.87
N ASN A 7 7.37 -10.65 -9.28
CA ASN A 7 7.26 -9.89 -10.53
C ASN A 7 7.70 -8.42 -10.38
N ARG A 8 8.38 -8.06 -9.28
CA ARG A 8 8.82 -6.70 -8.94
C ARG A 8 7.69 -5.67 -8.86
N LYS A 9 6.45 -6.10 -8.61
CA LYS A 9 5.34 -5.20 -8.32
C LYS A 9 5.42 -4.78 -6.87
N THR A 10 5.42 -3.46 -6.62
CA THR A 10 5.36 -2.90 -5.26
C THR A 10 3.92 -2.59 -4.89
N ALA A 11 3.57 -2.80 -3.63
CA ALA A 11 2.26 -2.45 -3.10
C ALA A 11 2.33 -2.01 -1.63
N LEU A 12 1.29 -1.30 -1.19
CA LEU A 12 1.03 -1.05 0.22
C LEU A 12 -0.03 -2.04 0.69
N ALA A 13 0.30 -2.91 1.64
CA ALA A 13 -0.72 -3.74 2.30
C ALA A 13 -1.43 -2.89 3.36
N VAL A 14 -2.73 -2.66 3.15
CA VAL A 14 -3.56 -1.70 3.89
C VAL A 14 -4.28 -2.38 5.05
N ARG A 15 -4.90 -3.53 4.78
CA ARG A 15 -5.72 -4.26 5.75
C ARG A 15 -5.69 -5.74 5.41
N ARG A 16 -5.58 -6.57 6.44
CA ARG A 16 -5.82 -8.01 6.36
C ARG A 16 -7.20 -8.34 6.91
N THR A 17 -7.95 -9.15 6.19
CA THR A 17 -9.15 -9.85 6.69
C THR A 17 -8.79 -11.32 6.89
N GLY A 18 -9.74 -12.13 7.35
CA GLY A 18 -9.52 -13.59 7.48
C GLY A 18 -9.17 -14.27 6.14
N CYS A 19 -9.67 -13.74 5.02
CA CYS A 19 -9.57 -14.41 3.72
C CYS A 19 -8.71 -13.65 2.69
N ALA A 20 -8.46 -12.36 2.88
CA ALA A 20 -7.79 -11.52 1.87
C ALA A 20 -7.01 -10.35 2.47
N VAL A 21 -6.08 -9.83 1.69
CA VAL A 21 -5.33 -8.61 1.98
C VAL A 21 -5.73 -7.55 0.96
N LEU A 22 -6.20 -6.41 1.46
CA LEU A 22 -6.42 -5.22 0.65
C LEU A 22 -5.09 -4.51 0.43
N MET A 23 -4.76 -4.28 -0.83
CA MET A 23 -3.49 -3.70 -1.25
C MET A 23 -3.72 -2.51 -2.16
N ILE A 24 -2.88 -1.49 -2.06
CA ILE A 24 -2.74 -0.46 -3.10
C ILE A 24 -1.57 -0.89 -3.96
N VAL A 25 -1.83 -1.28 -5.21
CA VAL A 25 -0.80 -1.85 -6.09
C VAL A 25 -0.24 -0.75 -7.00
N MET A 26 1.08 -0.59 -7.00
CA MET A 26 1.76 0.28 -7.95
C MET A 26 1.74 -0.38 -9.34
N ARG A 27 1.15 0.31 -10.32
CA ARG A 27 1.07 -0.12 -11.72
C ARG A 27 1.15 1.07 -12.66
N SER A 28 1.32 0.82 -13.95
CA SER A 28 1.18 1.85 -14.98
C SER A 28 -0.23 2.45 -14.95
N GLY A 29 -0.33 3.77 -15.12
CA GLY A 29 -1.60 4.49 -15.06
C GLY A 29 -2.16 4.66 -13.64
N LYS A 30 -3.49 4.65 -13.52
CA LYS A 30 -4.19 5.00 -12.28
C LYS A 30 -3.91 4.00 -11.15
N LEU A 31 -3.66 4.54 -9.96
CA LEU A 31 -3.56 3.76 -8.73
C LEU A 31 -4.91 3.12 -8.37
N THR A 32 -4.86 1.84 -8.05
CA THR A 32 -6.03 1.03 -7.69
C THR A 32 -5.77 0.21 -6.46
N THR A 33 -6.86 -0.12 -5.78
CA THR A 33 -6.87 -1.16 -4.77
C THR A 33 -7.10 -2.52 -5.40
N SER A 34 -6.52 -3.57 -4.81
CA SER A 34 -6.76 -4.96 -5.17
C SER A 34 -6.88 -5.80 -3.92
N TYR A 35 -7.75 -6.81 -3.95
CA TYR A 35 -7.79 -7.85 -2.94
C TYR A 35 -6.97 -9.04 -3.42
N VAL A 36 -6.03 -9.46 -2.59
CA VAL A 36 -5.21 -10.65 -2.82
C VAL A 36 -5.60 -11.69 -1.79
N LYS A 37 -5.79 -12.95 -2.20
CA LYS A 37 -6.13 -14.02 -1.25
C LYS A 37 -5.03 -14.15 -0.21
N HIS A 38 -5.42 -14.51 1.00
CA HIS A 38 -4.46 -14.56 2.10
C HIS A 38 -3.26 -15.50 1.82
N GLN A 39 -3.53 -16.69 1.29
CA GLN A 39 -2.49 -17.64 0.89
C GLN A 39 -1.56 -17.09 -0.18
N GLU A 40 -2.11 -16.42 -1.21
CA GLU A 40 -1.32 -15.79 -2.28
C GLU A 40 -0.44 -14.64 -1.73
N PHE A 41 -0.96 -13.86 -0.79
CA PHE A 41 -0.18 -12.83 -0.13
C PHE A 41 1.05 -13.42 0.57
N GLU A 42 0.87 -14.47 1.37
CA GLU A 42 1.95 -15.11 2.12
C GLU A 42 2.96 -15.84 1.21
N THR A 43 2.54 -16.35 0.04
CA THR A 43 3.46 -17.06 -0.86
C THR A 43 4.20 -16.14 -1.82
N GLU A 44 3.54 -15.10 -2.33
CA GLU A 44 4.07 -14.26 -3.41
C GLU A 44 4.66 -12.94 -2.96
N TRP A 45 4.19 -12.40 -1.84
CA TRP A 45 4.57 -11.06 -1.39
C TRP A 45 5.52 -11.13 -0.22
N ARG A 46 6.50 -10.21 -0.21
CA ARG A 46 7.49 -10.08 0.85
C ARG A 46 7.56 -8.64 1.29
N GLU A 47 7.68 -8.45 2.60
CA GLU A 47 7.89 -7.12 3.16
C GLU A 47 9.22 -6.53 2.69
N MET A 48 9.18 -5.26 2.32
CA MET A 48 10.37 -4.47 2.02
C MET A 48 10.79 -3.70 3.27
N LYS A 49 12.10 -3.63 3.54
CA LYS A 49 12.68 -2.73 4.57
C LYS A 49 12.57 -1.23 4.22
N LYS A 50 11.65 -0.84 3.35
CA LYS A 50 11.45 0.54 2.93
C LYS A 50 10.63 1.28 3.99
N SER A 51 11.06 2.50 4.34
CA SER A 51 10.28 3.37 5.23
C SER A 51 8.86 3.55 4.70
N MET A 52 7.88 3.36 5.58
CA MET A 52 6.47 3.57 5.27
C MET A 52 6.22 4.99 4.77
N GLU A 53 6.85 5.98 5.40
CA GLU A 53 6.77 7.38 5.02
C GLU A 53 7.21 7.62 3.58
N GLN A 54 8.39 7.11 3.20
CA GLN A 54 8.90 7.22 1.83
C GLN A 54 7.98 6.54 0.82
N ALA A 55 7.38 5.40 1.21
CA ALA A 55 6.42 4.72 0.35
C ALA A 55 5.15 5.55 0.18
N LEU A 56 4.58 6.13 1.24
CA LEU A 56 3.40 6.99 1.16
C LEU A 56 3.64 8.22 0.27
N ILE A 57 4.82 8.85 0.35
CA ILE A 57 5.22 9.94 -0.54
C ILE A 57 5.25 9.46 -2.01
N THR A 58 5.85 8.30 -2.26
CA THR A 58 5.96 7.72 -3.62
C THR A 58 4.57 7.44 -4.21
N PHE A 59 3.69 6.78 -3.45
CA PHE A 59 2.33 6.46 -3.87
C PHE A 59 1.48 7.73 -4.07
N SER A 60 1.61 8.71 -3.19
CA SER A 60 0.91 10.00 -3.32
C SER A 60 1.34 10.76 -4.57
N ARG A 61 2.65 10.79 -4.86
CA ARG A 61 3.18 11.41 -6.08
C ARG A 61 2.65 10.71 -7.34
N HIS A 62 2.63 9.38 -7.36
CA HIS A 62 2.07 8.63 -8.48
C HIS A 62 0.57 8.90 -8.66
N ALA A 63 -0.20 8.97 -7.56
CA ALA A 63 -1.63 9.30 -7.60
C ALA A 63 -1.88 10.68 -8.19
N LYS A 64 -1.05 11.68 -7.82
CA LYS A 64 -1.14 13.03 -8.39
C LYS A 64 -0.81 13.04 -9.88
N LYS A 65 0.23 12.31 -10.31
CA LYS A 65 0.67 12.29 -11.71
C LYS A 65 -0.28 11.51 -12.63
N ASN A 66 -0.73 10.33 -12.20
CA ASN A 66 -1.41 9.37 -13.07
C ASN A 66 -2.90 9.18 -12.71
N GLY A 67 -3.38 9.84 -11.66
CA GLY A 67 -4.69 9.62 -11.08
C GLY A 67 -4.75 8.39 -10.17
N ALA A 68 -5.85 8.29 -9.44
CA ALA A 68 -6.15 7.18 -8.56
C ALA A 68 -7.67 6.98 -8.48
N THR A 69 -8.09 5.75 -8.23
CA THR A 69 -9.49 5.46 -7.87
C THR A 69 -9.81 6.02 -6.49
N GLN A 70 -11.09 6.33 -6.23
CA GLN A 70 -11.52 6.86 -4.94
C GLN A 70 -11.15 5.92 -3.79
N SER A 71 -11.30 4.61 -3.97
CA SER A 71 -10.91 3.59 -2.98
C SER A 71 -9.41 3.64 -2.67
N ALA A 72 -8.55 3.81 -3.68
CA ALA A 72 -7.11 3.94 -3.47
C ALA A 72 -6.75 5.25 -2.75
N LEU A 73 -7.40 6.36 -3.09
CA LEU A 73 -7.20 7.64 -2.40
C LEU A 73 -7.62 7.57 -0.93
N ASN A 74 -8.78 6.98 -0.65
CA ASN A 74 -9.29 6.84 0.71
C ASN A 74 -8.36 5.95 1.56
N ALA A 75 -7.91 4.82 1.00
CA ALA A 75 -6.96 3.94 1.66
C ALA A 75 -5.61 4.63 1.91
N LEU A 76 -5.10 5.38 0.94
CA LEU A 76 -3.83 6.10 1.07
C LEU A 76 -3.92 7.20 2.15
N LYS A 77 -5.00 8.00 2.16
CA LYS A 77 -5.24 9.01 3.20
C LYS A 77 -5.30 8.40 4.60
N LYS A 78 -5.98 7.27 4.74
CA LYS A 78 -6.08 6.54 6.01
C LYS A 78 -4.69 6.11 6.50
N LEU A 79 -3.89 5.50 5.62
CA LEU A 79 -2.53 5.09 5.97
C LEU A 79 -1.62 6.27 6.35
N THR A 80 -1.73 7.40 5.66
CA THR A 80 -0.98 8.62 6.00
C THR A 80 -1.33 9.10 7.41
N LYS A 81 -2.62 9.19 7.74
CA LYS A 81 -3.06 9.61 9.08
C LYS A 81 -2.61 8.64 10.18
N GLU A 82 -2.66 7.33 9.91
CA GLU A 82 -2.17 6.30 10.83
C GLU A 82 -0.65 6.41 11.05
N GLN A 83 0.12 6.66 9.98
CA GLN A 83 1.57 6.84 10.07
C GLN A 83 1.94 8.11 10.85
N GLU A 84 1.24 9.23 10.63
CA GLU A 84 1.42 10.47 11.40
C GLU A 84 1.13 10.24 12.89
N SER A 85 0.01 9.56 13.19
CA SER A 85 -0.37 9.24 14.57
C SER A 85 0.62 8.29 15.25
N ALA A 86 1.17 7.32 14.51
CA ALA A 86 2.19 6.41 15.03
C ALA A 86 3.51 7.14 15.29
N SER A 87 3.90 8.06 14.40
CA SER A 87 5.08 8.91 14.58
C SER A 87 4.98 9.75 15.86
N LEU A 88 3.81 10.36 16.11
CA LEU A 88 3.57 11.18 17.31
C LEU A 88 3.57 10.39 18.63
N ARG A 89 3.34 9.07 18.61
CA ARG A 89 3.37 8.21 19.81
C ARG A 89 4.77 7.74 20.20
N LEU A 90 5.75 7.97 19.34
CA LEU A 90 7.15 7.60 19.58
C LEU A 90 7.98 8.76 20.18
N PHE A 91 7.31 9.87 20.52
CA PHE A 91 7.83 11.02 21.25
C PHE A 91 7.03 11.21 22.54
#